data_AF-A0A9Q0ETR8-F1
#
_entry.id   AF-A0A9Q0ETR8-F1
#
_cell.length_a   1.000
_cell.length_b   1.000
_cell.length_c   1.000
_cell.angle_alpha   90.00
_cell.angle_beta   90.00
_cell.angle_gamma   90.00
#
_symmetry.space_group_name_H-M   'P 1'
#
loop_
_entity.id
_entity.type
_entity.pdbx_description
1 polymer ?
#
loop_
_entity_poly.entity_id
_entity_poly.type
_entity_poly.pdbx_seq_one_letter_code
_entity_poly.pdbx_strand_id
1 'polypeptide(L)'
;MGLAWLSLLVALGGFAPRGADVVTSRRGDIRDFAVAARWVYVVTEDHLYQLDLGSLGLLHSLHQRGTYDVSSDGRLNRAALDGTGGGATFSVNTLAPLVDINVLLTCGAVGCGYCELLDLANVTRITHQEGYELGPIVPNNASVGFAVNLENQSYVLSATQGNAINDKGRLIIKEPHIRLHNTNKTQFGGLFSYTDKTRNPEIIARHQSVQFVDGFQINSTIFIFSNVNLTSEHPKVRLLWFQTKATKTQTLRSMQGAILDCCAGTARRRLVSSSVVPGDRSVLWTGIFTDHGTTDTELAVFDISPPSHTNSYRDPDFIFKDTKETQVGTKGRK
;
A
#
# COMPACT_ATOMS: atom_id res chain seq x y z
N MET A 1 4.22 21.71 -20.96
CA MET A 1 2.75 21.79 -21.12
C MET A 1 2.20 20.39 -20.92
N GLY A 2 1.43 20.02 -19.90
CA GLY A 2 0.91 20.76 -18.75
C GLY A 2 1.07 19.93 -17.47
N LEU A 3 1.29 20.62 -16.35
CA LEU A 3 1.33 20.06 -15.01
C LEU A 3 -0.11 19.99 -14.50
N ALA A 4 -0.63 18.78 -14.30
CA ALA A 4 -1.90 18.58 -13.64
C ALA A 4 -1.70 18.76 -12.13
N TRP A 5 -2.29 19.81 -11.60
CA TRP A 5 -2.34 20.13 -10.18
C TRP A 5 -3.19 19.09 -9.46
N LEU A 6 -2.60 18.40 -8.48
CA LEU A 6 -3.36 17.67 -7.46
C LEU A 6 -3.09 18.36 -6.12
N SER A 7 -3.88 19.37 -5.80
CA SER A 7 -3.89 20.00 -4.48
C SER A 7 -4.64 19.08 -3.51
N LEU A 8 -3.89 18.42 -2.62
CA LEU A 8 -4.45 17.69 -1.48
C LEU A 8 -4.83 18.70 -0.40
N LEU A 9 -6.12 18.90 -0.17
CA LEU A 9 -6.66 19.63 0.98
C LEU A 9 -7.36 18.62 1.90
N VAL A 10 -6.66 18.19 2.94
CA VAL A 10 -7.32 17.62 4.13
C VAL A 10 -7.60 18.80 5.06
N ALA A 11 -8.82 19.33 5.00
CA ALA A 11 -9.29 20.33 5.94
C ALA A 11 -10.18 19.64 6.99
N LEU A 12 -9.65 19.46 8.20
CA LEU A 12 -10.45 19.21 9.39
C LEU A 12 -11.05 20.54 9.85
N GLY A 13 -12.37 20.54 10.08
CA GLY A 13 -13.05 21.53 10.91
C GLY A 13 -13.96 22.51 10.17
N GLY A 14 -15.25 22.16 10.14
CA GLY A 14 -16.31 23.16 10.26
C GLY A 14 -16.85 23.78 8.97
N PHE A 15 -17.47 22.99 8.10
CA PHE A 15 -18.68 23.35 7.33
C PHE A 15 -19.19 22.04 6.72
N ALA A 16 -20.31 21.50 7.20
CA ALA A 16 -20.87 20.27 6.65
C ALA A 16 -21.38 20.52 5.21
N PRO A 17 -20.71 19.99 4.16
CA PRO A 17 -21.30 19.95 2.84
C PRO A 17 -22.35 18.83 2.86
N ARG A 18 -23.45 18.99 2.13
CA ARG A 18 -24.52 17.96 2.00
C ARG A 18 -24.05 16.58 1.50
N GLY A 19 -22.78 16.44 1.09
CA GLY A 19 -22.13 15.17 0.74
C GLY A 19 -21.46 14.42 1.91
N ALA A 20 -21.16 15.10 3.03
CA ALA A 20 -20.61 14.43 4.22
C ALA A 20 -21.62 13.43 4.82
N ASP A 21 -22.92 13.71 4.69
CA ASP A 21 -23.99 12.81 5.13
C ASP A 21 -24.02 11.50 4.33
N VAL A 22 -23.51 11.43 3.09
CA VAL A 22 -23.60 10.20 2.27
C VAL A 22 -22.67 9.09 2.79
N VAL A 23 -21.52 9.47 3.34
CA VAL A 23 -20.55 8.50 3.90
C VAL A 23 -20.81 8.26 5.39
N THR A 24 -21.13 9.30 6.17
CA THR A 24 -21.46 9.12 7.60
C THR A 24 -22.83 8.46 7.83
N SER A 25 -23.78 8.54 6.88
CA SER A 25 -25.06 7.84 6.99
C SER A 25 -25.00 6.36 6.57
N ARG A 26 -23.89 5.90 6.00
CA ARG A 26 -23.74 4.51 5.50
C ARG A 26 -22.84 3.73 6.45
N ARG A 27 -23.49 2.96 7.31
CA ARG A 27 -22.94 2.11 8.38
C ARG A 27 -21.55 1.53 8.03
N GLY A 28 -20.53 1.93 8.76
CA GLY A 28 -19.19 1.32 8.75
C GLY A 28 -18.07 2.35 8.90
N ASP A 29 -17.05 2.00 9.69
CA ASP A 29 -15.85 2.84 9.81
C ASP A 29 -15.09 2.87 8.49
N ILE A 30 -14.61 4.06 8.09
CA ILE A 30 -13.73 4.21 6.93
C ILE A 30 -12.40 3.51 7.25
N ARG A 31 -12.03 2.55 6.41
CA ARG A 31 -10.75 1.83 6.51
C ARG A 31 -9.67 2.47 5.66
N ASP A 32 -10.03 2.91 4.46
CA ASP A 32 -9.12 3.56 3.53
C ASP A 32 -9.91 4.43 2.54
N PHE A 33 -9.26 5.39 1.90
CA PHE A 33 -9.82 6.14 0.79
C PHE A 33 -8.73 6.59 -0.18
N ALA A 34 -9.10 6.70 -1.46
CA ALA A 34 -8.22 7.20 -2.50
C ALA A 34 -8.97 8.14 -3.43
N VAL A 35 -8.25 9.10 -3.99
CA VAL A 35 -8.81 10.08 -4.93
C VAL A 35 -8.08 9.95 -6.26
N ALA A 36 -8.82 9.84 -7.36
CA ALA A 36 -8.24 9.87 -8.70
C ALA A 36 -9.22 10.43 -9.72
N ALA A 37 -8.68 11.25 -10.63
CA ALA A 37 -9.43 11.97 -11.64
C ALA A 37 -10.59 12.79 -11.01
N ARG A 38 -11.83 12.35 -11.19
CA ARG A 38 -13.04 13.01 -10.66
C ARG A 38 -13.76 12.17 -9.60
N TRP A 39 -13.12 11.13 -9.07
CA TRP A 39 -13.75 10.17 -8.19
C TRP A 39 -13.05 10.08 -6.84
N VAL A 40 -13.84 9.81 -5.80
CA VAL A 40 -13.36 9.43 -4.46
C VAL A 40 -13.79 7.99 -4.21
N TYR A 41 -12.83 7.12 -3.90
CA TYR A 41 -13.07 5.73 -3.53
C TYR A 41 -12.96 5.63 -2.02
N VAL A 42 -13.95 5.04 -1.37
CA VAL A 42 -14.00 4.87 0.09
C VAL A 42 -14.23 3.41 0.41
N VAL A 43 -13.33 2.83 1.19
CA VAL A 43 -13.42 1.45 1.66
C VAL A 43 -13.93 1.47 3.09
N THR A 44 -15.01 0.74 3.35
CA THR A 44 -15.47 0.37 4.69
C THR A 44 -15.23 -1.13 4.93
N GLU A 45 -15.71 -1.66 6.04
CA GLU A 45 -15.61 -3.08 6.37
C GLU A 45 -16.38 -4.00 5.42
N ASP A 46 -17.44 -3.50 4.79
CA ASP A 46 -18.38 -4.29 3.99
C ASP A 46 -18.58 -3.76 2.57
N HIS A 47 -18.09 -2.55 2.25
CA HIS A 47 -18.30 -1.91 0.95
C HIS A 47 -17.08 -1.17 0.43
N LEU A 48 -16.96 -1.13 -0.90
CA LEU A 48 -16.21 -0.13 -1.64
C LEU A 48 -17.21 0.83 -2.29
N TYR A 49 -17.14 2.10 -1.94
CA TYR A 49 -17.94 3.17 -2.52
C TYR A 49 -17.13 3.97 -3.53
N GLN A 50 -17.75 4.36 -4.63
CA GLN A 50 -17.24 5.33 -5.58
C GLN A 50 -18.16 6.55 -5.57
N LEU A 51 -17.59 7.71 -5.26
CA LEU A 51 -18.27 8.98 -5.15
C LEU A 51 -17.77 9.93 -6.23
N ASP A 52 -18.60 10.87 -6.65
CA ASP A 52 -18.19 12.03 -7.44
C ASP A 52 -17.38 13.00 -6.57
N LEU A 53 -16.23 13.47 -7.05
CA LEU A 53 -15.33 14.35 -6.27
C LEU A 53 -15.95 15.73 -6.00
N GLY A 54 -16.77 16.25 -6.91
CA GLY A 54 -17.34 17.59 -6.78
C GLY A 54 -18.50 17.67 -5.79
N SER A 55 -19.34 16.64 -5.76
CA SER A 55 -20.56 16.58 -4.94
C SER A 55 -20.48 15.61 -3.76
N LEU A 56 -19.51 14.69 -3.77
CA LEU A 56 -19.45 13.49 -2.92
C LEU A 56 -20.72 12.61 -3.04
N GLY A 57 -21.48 12.76 -4.12
CA GLY A 57 -22.63 11.92 -4.41
C GLY A 57 -22.19 10.51 -4.78
N LEU A 58 -22.90 9.49 -4.27
CA LEU A 58 -22.63 8.10 -4.62
C LEU A 58 -22.91 7.86 -6.11
N LEU A 59 -21.91 7.32 -6.80
CA LEU A 59 -22.03 6.83 -8.18
C LEU A 59 -22.24 5.31 -8.19
N HIS A 60 -21.35 4.58 -7.51
CA HIS A 60 -21.34 3.12 -7.51
C HIS A 60 -20.95 2.59 -6.13
N SER A 61 -21.38 1.36 -5.83
CA SER A 61 -21.01 0.65 -4.61
C SER A 61 -20.84 -0.84 -4.89
N LEU A 62 -19.80 -1.44 -4.31
CA LEU A 62 -19.50 -2.86 -4.42
C LEU A 62 -19.43 -3.47 -3.02
N HIS A 63 -20.21 -4.53 -2.79
CA HIS A 63 -20.19 -5.28 -1.53
C HIS A 63 -18.91 -6.11 -1.42
N GLN A 64 -18.29 -6.20 -0.24
CA GLN A 64 -17.06 -6.95 -0.01
C GLN A 64 -17.30 -8.40 0.44
N ARG A 65 -18.53 -8.78 0.74
CA ARG A 65 -18.89 -10.16 1.10
C ARG A 65 -19.26 -11.00 -0.12
N GLY A 66 -18.90 -12.27 -0.08
CA GLY A 66 -19.30 -13.27 -1.06
C GLY A 66 -18.89 -14.68 -0.65
N THR A 67 -18.98 -15.61 -1.58
CA THR A 67 -18.44 -16.96 -1.43
C THR A 67 -17.04 -16.98 -2.05
N TYR A 68 -16.03 -17.28 -1.25
CA TYR A 68 -14.64 -17.38 -1.72
C TYR A 68 -14.32 -18.82 -2.13
N ASP A 69 -13.94 -19.00 -3.40
CA ASP A 69 -13.54 -20.30 -3.94
C ASP A 69 -12.02 -20.45 -3.84
N VAL A 70 -11.58 -21.37 -2.98
CA VAL A 70 -10.17 -21.70 -2.74
C VAL A 70 -9.60 -22.58 -3.86
N SER A 71 -10.44 -23.22 -4.67
CA SER A 71 -10.05 -24.22 -5.67
C SER A 71 -9.71 -23.65 -7.05
N SER A 72 -10.02 -22.38 -7.32
CA SER A 72 -9.90 -21.76 -8.65
C SER A 72 -9.19 -20.39 -8.62
N ASP A 73 -7.86 -20.37 -8.54
CA ASP A 73 -7.04 -19.15 -8.56
C ASP A 73 -7.48 -18.07 -7.54
N GLY A 74 -8.24 -18.42 -6.49
CA GLY A 74 -8.82 -17.50 -5.51
C GLY A 74 -9.83 -16.51 -6.12
N ARG A 75 -11.12 -16.84 -6.13
CA ARG A 75 -12.18 -15.96 -6.67
C ARG A 75 -13.25 -15.64 -5.63
N LEU A 76 -13.74 -14.41 -5.63
CA LEU A 76 -14.81 -13.96 -4.74
C LEU A 76 -16.13 -13.77 -5.49
N ASN A 77 -17.04 -14.73 -5.34
CA ASN A 77 -18.35 -14.70 -5.97
C ASN A 77 -19.38 -14.01 -5.07
N ARG A 78 -19.69 -12.75 -5.37
CA ARG A 78 -20.63 -11.92 -4.60
C ARG A 78 -22.11 -12.21 -4.85
N ALA A 79 -22.43 -12.87 -5.97
CA ALA A 79 -23.81 -13.23 -6.34
C ALA A 79 -24.37 -14.41 -5.52
N ALA A 80 -23.53 -15.19 -4.85
CA ALA A 80 -23.91 -16.45 -4.20
C ALA A 80 -24.27 -16.31 -2.71
N LEU A 81 -24.72 -15.13 -2.27
CA LEU A 81 -25.14 -14.87 -0.89
C LEU A 81 -26.56 -15.43 -0.64
N ASP A 82 -26.79 -16.69 -1.01
CA ASP A 82 -28.09 -17.35 -0.94
C ASP A 82 -28.14 -18.21 0.33
N GLY A 83 -28.01 -17.54 1.49
CA GLY A 83 -28.41 -18.03 2.83
C GLY A 83 -27.82 -19.35 3.38
N THR A 84 -27.01 -20.10 2.63
CA THR A 84 -26.67 -21.50 2.94
C THR A 84 -25.18 -21.81 2.94
N GLY A 85 -24.31 -20.86 2.56
CA GLY A 85 -22.85 -20.99 2.61
C GLY A 85 -22.22 -19.96 3.56
N GLY A 86 -21.19 -20.37 4.32
CA GLY A 86 -20.40 -19.47 5.16
C GLY A 86 -19.75 -18.37 4.32
N GLY A 87 -20.34 -17.18 4.33
CA GLY A 87 -19.85 -16.04 3.54
C GLY A 87 -18.51 -15.54 4.06
N ALA A 88 -17.57 -15.29 3.15
CA ALA A 88 -16.31 -14.63 3.42
C ALA A 88 -16.44 -13.12 3.20
N THR A 89 -15.68 -12.32 3.95
CA THR A 89 -15.58 -10.86 3.78
C THR A 89 -14.19 -10.51 3.28
N PHE A 90 -14.12 -9.78 2.17
CA PHE A 90 -12.87 -9.26 1.62
C PHE A 90 -12.47 -7.95 2.30
N SER A 91 -11.55 -8.03 3.25
CA SER A 91 -11.05 -6.84 3.95
C SER A 91 -9.92 -6.19 3.15
N VAL A 92 -10.23 -5.12 2.44
CA VAL A 92 -9.24 -4.34 1.66
C VAL A 92 -8.23 -3.67 2.59
N ASN A 93 -6.94 -3.78 2.27
CA ASN A 93 -5.83 -3.12 2.97
C ASN A 93 -4.85 -2.41 2.03
N THR A 94 -5.12 -2.44 0.72
CA THR A 94 -4.42 -1.66 -0.30
C THR A 94 -5.45 -1.17 -1.30
N LEU A 95 -5.54 0.15 -1.46
CA LEU A 95 -6.42 0.84 -2.41
C LEU A 95 -5.57 1.77 -3.27
N ALA A 96 -5.34 1.40 -4.54
CA ALA A 96 -4.45 2.16 -5.41
C ALA A 96 -5.10 2.44 -6.78
N PRO A 97 -5.46 3.69 -7.08
CA PRO A 97 -5.86 4.08 -8.42
C PRO A 97 -4.67 4.02 -9.38
N LEU A 98 -4.77 3.19 -10.43
CA LEU A 98 -3.79 3.07 -11.50
C LEU A 98 -4.30 3.82 -12.74
N VAL A 99 -4.19 5.16 -12.68
CA VAL A 99 -4.81 6.07 -13.64
C VAL A 99 -4.32 5.83 -15.08
N ASP A 100 -3.04 5.53 -15.26
CA ASP A 100 -2.42 5.31 -16.58
C ASP A 100 -3.03 4.14 -17.35
N ILE A 101 -3.58 3.15 -16.64
CA ILE A 101 -4.23 1.97 -17.21
C ILE A 101 -5.72 1.91 -16.91
N ASN A 102 -6.29 3.00 -16.39
CA ASN A 102 -7.72 3.18 -16.09
C ASN A 102 -8.34 2.06 -15.22
N VAL A 103 -7.62 1.61 -14.20
CA VAL A 103 -8.15 0.65 -13.21
C VAL A 103 -7.94 1.12 -11.78
N LEU A 104 -8.80 0.66 -10.87
CA LEU A 104 -8.61 0.72 -9.43
C LEU A 104 -8.13 -0.64 -8.94
N LEU A 105 -6.97 -0.69 -8.29
CA LEU A 105 -6.50 -1.87 -7.60
C LEU A 105 -7.07 -1.90 -6.19
N THR A 106 -7.65 -3.03 -5.80
CA THR A 106 -7.94 -3.36 -4.41
C THR A 106 -7.33 -4.69 -4.05
N CYS A 107 -6.52 -4.73 -2.99
CA CYS A 107 -5.99 -5.97 -2.43
C CYS A 107 -6.24 -6.04 -0.92
N GLY A 108 -6.23 -7.25 -0.39
CA GLY A 108 -6.40 -7.45 1.04
C GLY A 108 -6.69 -8.88 1.45
N ALA A 109 -7.31 -9.00 2.62
CA ALA A 109 -7.49 -10.27 3.32
C ALA A 109 -8.83 -10.93 2.94
N VAL A 110 -8.73 -12.01 2.17
CA VAL A 110 -9.67 -13.14 2.12
C VAL A 110 -8.89 -14.36 1.65
N GLY A 111 -9.13 -15.53 2.24
CA GLY A 111 -8.27 -16.70 2.04
C GLY A 111 -6.82 -16.41 2.47
N CYS A 112 -5.86 -16.63 1.56
CA CYS A 112 -4.43 -16.36 1.78
C CYS A 112 -3.96 -15.01 1.18
N GLY A 113 -4.90 -14.12 0.84
CA GLY A 113 -4.63 -12.89 0.11
C GLY A 113 -5.36 -12.89 -1.23
N TYR A 114 -5.90 -11.73 -1.61
CA TYR A 114 -6.74 -11.58 -2.79
C TYR A 114 -6.64 -10.17 -3.33
N CYS A 115 -6.68 -10.06 -4.66
CA CYS A 115 -6.58 -8.80 -5.39
C CYS A 115 -7.61 -8.73 -6.52
N GLU A 116 -8.12 -7.52 -6.76
CA GLU A 116 -9.03 -7.20 -7.85
C GLU A 116 -8.53 -5.98 -8.63
N LEU A 117 -8.67 -6.02 -9.95
CA LEU A 117 -8.60 -4.84 -10.80
C LEU A 117 -10.01 -4.47 -11.22
N LEU A 118 -10.46 -3.29 -10.81
CA LEU A 118 -11.79 -2.77 -11.09
C LEU A 118 -11.67 -1.67 -12.15
N ASP A 119 -12.70 -1.49 -12.96
CA ASP A 119 -12.73 -0.33 -13.84
C ASP A 119 -12.75 0.97 -13.02
N LEU A 120 -11.87 1.91 -13.36
CA LEU A 120 -11.75 3.17 -12.63
C LEU A 120 -13.06 4.01 -12.70
N ALA A 121 -13.79 3.97 -13.81
CA ALA A 121 -15.03 4.72 -13.96
C ALA A 121 -16.26 4.02 -13.36
N ASN A 122 -16.17 2.72 -13.08
CA ASN A 122 -17.26 1.95 -12.48
C ASN A 122 -16.75 0.77 -11.66
N VAL A 123 -16.67 0.95 -10.33
CA VAL A 123 -16.18 -0.08 -9.40
C VAL A 123 -17.02 -1.35 -9.33
N THR A 124 -18.22 -1.42 -9.93
CA THR A 124 -18.96 -2.69 -10.01
C THR A 124 -18.42 -3.62 -11.11
N ARG A 125 -17.60 -3.10 -12.03
CA ARG A 125 -16.99 -3.86 -13.12
C ARG A 125 -15.60 -4.35 -12.73
N ILE A 126 -15.55 -5.56 -12.19
CA ILE A 126 -14.29 -6.28 -11.92
C ILE A 126 -13.73 -6.80 -13.26
N THR A 127 -12.58 -6.27 -13.66
CA THR A 127 -11.87 -6.67 -14.90
C THR A 127 -10.95 -7.86 -14.69
N HIS A 128 -10.43 -8.03 -13.48
CA HIS A 128 -9.58 -9.15 -13.09
C HIS A 128 -9.71 -9.44 -11.59
N GLN A 129 -9.55 -10.69 -11.20
CA GLN A 129 -9.49 -11.12 -9.81
C GLN A 129 -8.62 -12.38 -9.69
N GLU A 130 -7.79 -12.43 -8.66
CA GLU A 130 -7.00 -13.61 -8.31
C GLU A 130 -6.57 -13.59 -6.84
N GLY A 131 -6.32 -14.78 -6.29
CA GLY A 131 -5.70 -15.01 -5.01
C GLY A 131 -4.22 -14.63 -5.09
N TYR A 132 -3.86 -13.54 -4.43
CA TYR A 132 -2.49 -13.04 -4.41
C TYR A 132 -2.20 -12.31 -3.09
N GLU A 133 -1.09 -12.66 -2.45
CA GLU A 133 -0.64 -12.02 -1.22
C GLU A 133 0.16 -10.73 -1.55
N LEU A 134 -0.55 -9.65 -1.87
CA LEU A 134 0.06 -8.32 -2.04
C LEU A 134 0.22 -7.58 -0.70
N GLY A 135 -0.77 -7.75 0.18
CA GLY A 135 -0.84 -7.14 1.50
C GLY A 135 -0.86 -8.18 2.62
N PRO A 136 -0.89 -7.75 3.90
CA PRO A 136 -0.98 -8.66 5.02
C PRO A 136 -2.30 -9.45 5.00
N ILE A 137 -2.21 -10.75 5.30
CA ILE A 137 -3.38 -11.65 5.37
C ILE A 137 -4.19 -11.40 6.65
N VAL A 138 -3.52 -10.94 7.71
CA VAL A 138 -4.18 -10.60 8.97
C VAL A 138 -4.83 -9.21 8.83
N PRO A 139 -6.15 -9.09 9.02
CA PRO A 139 -6.83 -7.80 8.98
C PRO A 139 -6.21 -6.80 9.96
N ASN A 140 -6.22 -5.51 9.60
CA ASN A 140 -5.71 -4.38 10.40
C ASN A 140 -4.19 -4.33 10.61
N ASN A 141 -3.42 -5.28 10.08
CA ASN A 141 -1.98 -5.12 10.02
C ASN A 141 -1.63 -3.93 9.13
N ALA A 142 -0.56 -3.22 9.50
CA ALA A 142 -0.14 -2.07 8.74
C ALA A 142 0.44 -2.49 7.38
N SER A 143 -0.05 -1.84 6.33
CA SER A 143 0.50 -1.93 4.99
C SER A 143 0.41 -0.61 4.28
N VAL A 144 1.34 -0.41 3.35
CA VAL A 144 1.32 0.69 2.41
C VAL A 144 1.36 0.06 1.03
N GLY A 145 0.47 0.52 0.14
CA GLY A 145 0.45 0.08 -1.25
C GLY A 145 0.09 1.24 -2.17
N PHE A 146 0.96 1.54 -3.13
CA PHE A 146 0.74 2.67 -4.05
C PHE A 146 1.33 2.40 -5.44
N ALA A 147 0.77 3.10 -6.42
CA ALA A 147 1.24 3.05 -7.79
C ALA A 147 2.62 3.70 -7.91
N VAL A 148 3.53 3.06 -8.63
CA VAL A 148 4.84 3.62 -8.97
C VAL A 148 5.17 3.37 -10.43
N ASN A 149 5.84 4.33 -11.05
CA ASN A 149 6.31 4.25 -12.43
C ASN A 149 7.83 4.10 -12.43
N LEU A 150 8.30 3.02 -13.05
CA LEU A 150 9.71 2.75 -13.30
C LEU A 150 9.96 2.94 -14.80
N GLU A 151 10.71 3.98 -15.16
CA GLU A 151 10.99 4.37 -16.55
C GLU A 151 9.71 4.34 -17.42
N ASN A 152 9.44 3.24 -18.13
CA ASN A 152 8.32 3.10 -19.06
C ASN A 152 7.24 2.09 -18.61
N GLN A 153 7.26 1.64 -17.35
CA GLN A 153 6.32 0.64 -16.85
C GLN A 153 5.77 1.01 -15.48
N SER A 154 4.48 0.76 -15.29
CA SER A 154 3.79 0.92 -14.01
C SER A 154 3.88 -0.35 -13.18
N TYR A 155 4.04 -0.16 -11.88
CA TYR A 155 4.11 -1.18 -10.86
C TYR A 155 3.28 -0.74 -9.66
N VAL A 156 3.00 -1.67 -8.76
CA VAL A 156 2.49 -1.36 -7.43
C VAL A 156 3.60 -1.68 -6.45
N LEU A 157 4.05 -0.69 -5.68
CA LEU A 157 4.90 -0.96 -4.54
C LEU A 157 4.01 -1.39 -3.38
N SER A 158 4.37 -2.49 -2.72
CA SER A 158 3.77 -2.91 -1.46
C SER A 158 4.83 -2.90 -0.37
N ALA A 159 4.46 -2.46 0.83
CA ALA A 159 5.24 -2.58 2.04
C ALA A 159 4.34 -3.16 3.13
N THR A 160 4.65 -4.37 3.61
CA THR A 160 3.73 -5.16 4.42
C THR A 160 4.36 -5.58 5.74
N GLN A 161 3.57 -5.50 6.81
CA GLN A 161 3.97 -6.07 8.09
C GLN A 161 4.05 -7.60 8.00
N GLY A 162 5.09 -8.17 8.59
CA GLY A 162 5.44 -9.58 8.47
C GLY A 162 4.59 -10.55 9.29
N ASN A 163 3.25 -10.49 9.27
CA ASN A 163 2.46 -11.58 9.85
C ASN A 163 1.58 -12.24 8.78
N ALA A 164 1.55 -13.56 8.80
CA ALA A 164 0.75 -14.40 7.90
C ALA A 164 -0.02 -15.47 8.68
N ILE A 165 -0.96 -16.13 8.03
CA ILE A 165 -1.69 -17.28 8.59
C ILE A 165 -1.37 -18.50 7.72
N ASN A 166 -1.09 -19.64 8.34
CA ASN A 166 -0.85 -20.89 7.63
C ASN A 166 -2.13 -21.67 7.34
N ASP A 167 -2.02 -22.74 6.55
CA ASP A 167 -3.16 -23.60 6.15
C ASP A 167 -3.91 -24.24 7.34
N LYS A 168 -3.33 -24.20 8.55
CA LYS A 168 -3.94 -24.69 9.80
C LYS A 168 -4.53 -23.55 10.64
N GLY A 169 -4.66 -22.35 10.09
CA GLY A 169 -5.16 -21.17 10.79
C GLY A 169 -4.20 -20.60 11.84
N ARG A 170 -2.93 -21.00 11.85
CA ARG A 170 -1.94 -20.50 12.83
C ARG A 170 -1.17 -19.32 12.29
N LEU A 171 -0.95 -18.34 13.15
CA LEU A 171 -0.10 -17.18 12.87
C LEU A 171 1.35 -17.63 12.61
N ILE A 172 1.89 -17.23 11.46
CA ILE A 172 3.31 -17.30 11.11
C ILE A 172 3.87 -15.89 11.11
N ILE A 173 4.98 -15.70 11.81
CA ILE A 173 5.77 -14.48 11.74
C ILE A 173 6.67 -14.57 10.50
N LYS A 174 6.40 -13.72 9.52
CA LYS A 174 7.22 -13.43 8.34
C LYS A 174 8.11 -12.20 8.62
N GLU A 175 9.11 -11.99 7.78
CA GLU A 175 9.86 -10.73 7.77
C GLU A 175 8.98 -9.65 7.11
N PRO A 176 8.84 -8.45 7.73
CA PRO A 176 8.27 -7.31 7.02
C PRO A 176 9.07 -7.03 5.76
N HIS A 177 8.39 -6.77 4.65
CA HIS A 177 9.06 -6.66 3.36
C HIS A 177 8.46 -5.59 2.46
N ILE A 178 9.27 -5.18 1.47
CA ILE A 178 8.91 -4.22 0.44
C ILE A 178 9.16 -4.86 -0.92
N ARG A 179 8.15 -4.84 -1.79
CA ARG A 179 8.19 -5.47 -3.12
C ARG A 179 7.58 -4.55 -4.17
N LEU A 180 8.03 -4.74 -5.41
CA LEU A 180 7.44 -4.11 -6.59
C LEU A 180 6.67 -5.16 -7.38
N HIS A 181 5.39 -4.96 -7.58
CA HIS A 181 4.47 -5.88 -8.22
C HIS A 181 4.09 -5.40 -9.62
N ASN A 182 4.03 -6.33 -10.57
CA ASN A 182 3.53 -6.04 -11.91
C ASN A 182 2.09 -5.53 -11.88
N THR A 183 1.77 -4.62 -12.79
CA THR A 183 0.39 -4.14 -13.03
C THR A 183 -0.16 -4.65 -14.37
N ASN A 184 0.66 -5.34 -15.16
CA ASN A 184 0.29 -5.85 -16.47
C ASN A 184 0.71 -7.31 -16.64
N LYS A 185 -0.23 -8.14 -17.11
CA LYS A 185 -0.02 -9.57 -17.41
C LYS A 185 1.07 -9.87 -18.44
N THR A 186 1.43 -8.91 -19.29
CA THR A 186 2.50 -9.10 -20.30
C THR A 186 3.90 -8.95 -19.70
N GLN A 187 4.01 -8.42 -18.48
CA GLN A 187 5.28 -8.36 -17.76
C GLN A 187 5.69 -9.78 -17.34
N PHE A 188 7.00 -10.02 -17.24
CA PHE A 188 7.52 -11.32 -16.81
C PHE A 188 6.95 -11.71 -15.44
N GLY A 189 6.47 -12.95 -15.34
CA GLY A 189 5.79 -13.47 -14.15
C GLY A 189 4.28 -13.19 -14.10
N GLY A 190 3.72 -12.43 -15.04
CA GLY A 190 2.29 -12.13 -15.09
C GLY A 190 1.89 -10.99 -14.15
N LEU A 191 0.59 -10.81 -13.97
CA LEU A 191 0.04 -9.76 -13.11
C LEU A 191 0.44 -10.00 -11.64
N PHE A 192 0.64 -8.90 -10.89
CA PHE A 192 1.07 -8.86 -9.50
C PHE A 192 2.44 -9.49 -9.19
N SER A 193 3.06 -10.25 -10.09
CA SER A 193 4.35 -10.86 -9.83
C SER A 193 5.40 -9.82 -9.39
N TYR A 194 6.08 -10.12 -8.29
CA TYR A 194 7.22 -9.36 -7.81
C TYR A 194 8.56 -9.87 -8.37
N THR A 195 8.54 -10.96 -9.14
CA THR A 195 9.76 -11.54 -9.71
C THR A 195 10.30 -10.67 -10.85
N ASP A 196 11.62 -10.60 -10.93
CA ASP A 196 12.36 -10.17 -12.11
C ASP A 196 12.86 -11.44 -12.83
N LYS A 197 13.25 -11.35 -14.11
CA LYS A 197 13.44 -12.52 -15.02
C LYS A 197 14.04 -13.81 -14.44
N THR A 198 14.99 -13.70 -13.52
CA THR A 198 15.64 -14.86 -12.86
C THR A 198 15.78 -14.67 -11.34
N ARG A 199 15.13 -13.65 -10.80
CA ARG A 199 15.46 -13.04 -9.51
C ARG A 199 14.22 -12.64 -8.76
N ASN A 200 14.25 -12.78 -7.45
CA ASN A 200 13.15 -12.42 -6.57
C ASN A 200 13.61 -11.26 -5.67
N PRO A 201 13.64 -10.01 -6.20
CA PRO A 201 14.14 -8.88 -5.44
C PRO A 201 13.09 -8.43 -4.42
N GLU A 202 13.54 -8.25 -3.18
CA GLU A 202 12.74 -7.70 -2.08
C GLU A 202 13.63 -6.91 -1.13
N ILE A 203 13.04 -5.96 -0.40
CA ILE A 203 13.66 -5.45 0.83
C ILE A 203 13.03 -6.19 1.99
N ILE A 204 13.85 -6.65 2.94
CA ILE A 204 13.37 -7.21 4.20
C ILE A 204 13.84 -6.36 5.38
N ALA A 205 12.99 -6.22 6.38
CA ALA A 205 13.37 -5.63 7.65
C ALA A 205 14.17 -6.64 8.47
N ARG A 206 15.20 -6.16 9.18
CA ARG A 206 15.93 -6.95 10.18
C ARG A 206 15.15 -7.13 11.49
N HIS A 207 14.11 -6.34 11.67
CA HIS A 207 13.26 -6.34 12.84
C HIS A 207 11.87 -6.86 12.49
N GLN A 208 11.26 -7.62 13.40
CA GLN A 208 9.89 -8.11 13.23
C GLN A 208 8.83 -7.02 13.50
N SER A 209 9.17 -6.04 14.35
CA SER A 209 8.30 -4.93 14.71
C SER A 209 8.52 -3.75 13.78
N VAL A 210 7.86 -3.78 12.62
CA VAL A 210 7.81 -2.69 11.65
C VAL A 210 6.38 -2.37 11.30
N GLN A 211 6.03 -1.08 11.35
CA GLN A 211 4.77 -0.54 10.87
C GLN A 211 5.08 0.45 9.73
N PHE A 212 4.70 0.10 8.51
CA PHE A 212 4.71 1.04 7.40
C PHE A 212 3.56 2.04 7.58
N VAL A 213 3.84 3.32 7.36
CA VAL A 213 2.89 4.42 7.64
C VAL A 213 2.40 5.05 6.36
N ASP A 214 3.32 5.35 5.43
CA ASP A 214 2.99 5.98 4.17
C ASP A 214 4.10 5.74 3.13
N GLY A 215 3.79 6.04 1.87
CA GLY A 215 4.76 6.08 0.80
C GLY A 215 4.18 6.72 -0.46
N PHE A 216 5.07 7.33 -1.23
CA PHE A 216 4.71 8.02 -2.47
C PHE A 216 5.89 8.05 -3.42
N GLN A 217 5.62 8.42 -4.67
CA GLN A 217 6.64 8.70 -5.66
C GLN A 217 6.58 10.18 -6.06
N ILE A 218 7.74 10.83 -6.07
CA ILE A 218 7.92 12.16 -6.66
C ILE A 218 9.07 12.05 -7.66
N ASN A 219 8.78 12.44 -8.90
CA ASN A 219 9.71 12.28 -10.02
C ASN A 219 10.22 10.83 -10.10
N SER A 220 11.54 10.65 -10.15
CA SER A 220 12.22 9.36 -10.21
C SER A 220 12.60 8.79 -8.83
N THR A 221 11.98 9.27 -7.75
CA THR A 221 12.31 8.85 -6.39
C THR A 221 11.06 8.36 -5.66
N ILE A 222 11.14 7.16 -5.11
CA ILE A 222 10.10 6.54 -4.29
C ILE A 222 10.49 6.70 -2.84
N PHE A 223 9.56 7.11 -1.98
CA PHE A 223 9.74 7.29 -0.54
C PHE A 223 8.82 6.36 0.24
N ILE A 224 9.30 5.82 1.35
CA ILE A 224 8.53 4.99 2.28
C ILE A 224 8.88 5.39 3.71
N PHE A 225 7.86 5.53 4.54
CA PHE A 225 7.97 5.89 5.94
C PHE A 225 7.54 4.72 6.81
N SER A 226 8.33 4.42 7.83
CA SER A 226 8.01 3.33 8.75
C SER A 226 8.42 3.63 10.18
N ASN A 227 7.68 3.06 11.13
CA ASN A 227 8.09 2.94 12.50
C ASN A 227 8.78 1.59 12.71
N VAL A 228 9.94 1.60 13.34
CA VAL A 228 10.74 0.39 13.61
C VAL A 228 10.97 0.25 15.11
N ASN A 229 10.98 -0.98 15.60
CA ASN A 229 11.22 -1.32 17.00
C ASN A 229 10.19 -0.68 17.95
N LEU A 230 8.92 -0.65 17.54
CA LEU A 230 7.79 -0.10 18.32
C LEU A 230 7.62 -0.75 19.69
N THR A 231 8.13 -1.97 19.89
CA THR A 231 8.03 -2.68 21.17
C THR A 231 9.32 -2.59 22.00
N SER A 232 10.30 -1.80 21.57
CA SER A 232 11.57 -1.61 22.28
C SER A 232 11.58 -0.31 23.05
N GLU A 233 12.58 -0.13 23.92
CA GLU A 233 12.85 1.15 24.60
C GLU A 233 13.29 2.27 23.63
N HIS A 234 13.67 1.93 22.39
CA HIS A 234 14.22 2.85 21.41
C HIS A 234 13.49 2.70 20.06
N PRO A 235 12.18 3.01 20.00
CA PRO A 235 11.46 3.09 18.74
C PRO A 235 12.10 4.18 17.87
N LYS A 236 11.94 4.10 16.56
CA LYS A 236 12.47 5.09 15.63
C LYS A 236 11.63 5.16 14.37
N VAL A 237 11.63 6.34 13.76
CA VAL A 237 11.01 6.57 12.45
C VAL A 237 12.08 6.50 11.38
N ARG A 238 11.82 5.69 10.34
CA ARG A 238 12.68 5.48 9.19
C ARG A 238 12.06 6.07 7.95
N LEU A 239 12.85 6.86 7.24
CA LEU A 239 12.64 7.20 5.85
C LEU A 239 13.49 6.27 4.99
N LEU A 240 12.88 5.59 4.03
CA LEU A 240 13.57 4.88 2.96
C LEU A 240 13.30 5.59 1.65
N TRP A 241 14.30 5.66 0.78
CA TRP A 241 14.09 6.12 -0.60
C TRP A 241 14.80 5.25 -1.63
N PHE A 242 14.21 5.21 -2.82
CA PHE A 242 14.66 4.42 -3.95
C PHE A 242 14.72 5.29 -5.18
N GLN A 243 15.79 5.14 -5.96
CA GLN A 243 15.85 5.72 -7.29
C GLN A 243 15.20 4.75 -8.28
N THR A 244 14.21 5.23 -9.04
CA THR A 244 13.61 4.43 -10.12
C THR A 244 14.64 4.11 -11.18
N LYS A 245 14.70 2.84 -11.57
CA LYS A 245 15.57 2.28 -12.62
C LYS A 245 14.76 1.37 -13.54
N ALA A 246 15.38 0.90 -14.62
CA ALA A 246 14.76 0.02 -15.61
C ALA A 246 14.14 -1.27 -15.07
N THR A 247 14.64 -1.82 -13.94
CA THR A 247 14.12 -3.08 -13.39
C THR A 247 13.79 -3.01 -11.90
N LYS A 248 12.93 -3.93 -11.43
CA LYS A 248 12.61 -4.10 -10.01
C LYS A 248 13.88 -4.31 -9.18
N THR A 249 14.76 -5.21 -9.62
CA THR A 249 16.04 -5.50 -8.95
C THR A 249 16.92 -4.26 -8.83
N GLN A 250 17.07 -3.48 -9.90
CA GLN A 250 17.91 -2.28 -9.88
C GLN A 250 17.30 -1.18 -8.99
N THR A 251 15.98 -1.00 -9.05
CA THR A 251 15.26 -0.01 -8.25
C THR A 251 15.35 -0.34 -6.76
N LEU A 252 15.01 -1.57 -6.35
CA LEU A 252 15.10 -1.97 -4.94
C LEU A 252 16.55 -1.97 -4.43
N ARG A 253 17.53 -2.33 -5.26
CA ARG A 253 18.96 -2.26 -4.88
C ARG A 253 19.46 -0.84 -4.63
N SER A 254 18.80 0.17 -5.18
CA SER A 254 19.17 1.58 -4.98
C SER A 254 18.73 2.14 -3.62
N MET A 255 18.06 1.33 -2.80
CA MET A 255 17.54 1.72 -1.48
C MET A 255 18.61 2.39 -0.64
N GLN A 256 18.24 3.54 -0.10
CA GLN A 256 18.93 4.22 0.99
C GLN A 256 17.92 4.53 2.09
N GLY A 257 18.42 4.92 3.27
CA GLY A 257 17.55 5.24 4.39
C GLY A 257 18.17 6.24 5.35
N ALA A 258 17.30 6.88 6.14
CA ALA A 258 17.64 7.85 7.18
C ALA A 258 16.72 7.67 8.38
N ILE A 259 17.18 8.12 9.54
CA ILE A 259 16.34 8.26 10.73
C ILE A 259 15.73 9.65 10.71
N LEU A 260 14.41 9.72 10.91
CA LEU A 260 13.72 10.98 11.14
C LEU A 260 13.59 11.17 12.64
N ASP A 261 14.37 12.10 13.18
CA ASP A 261 14.30 12.46 14.59
C ASP A 261 13.41 13.68 14.74
N CYS A 262 12.21 13.49 15.30
CA CYS A 262 11.34 14.61 15.63
C CYS A 262 11.65 15.11 17.04
N CYS A 263 12.10 16.36 16.96
CA CYS A 263 11.72 17.46 17.82
C CYS A 263 12.57 17.61 19.08
N ALA A 264 13.19 18.79 19.18
CA ALA A 264 14.12 19.12 20.23
C ALA A 264 13.40 19.17 21.58
N GLY A 265 13.79 18.29 22.51
CA GLY A 265 13.36 18.34 23.92
C GLY A 265 12.67 17.06 24.42
N THR A 266 11.82 16.44 23.61
CA THR A 266 11.14 15.18 23.94
C THR A 266 11.11 14.29 22.70
N ALA A 267 11.84 13.17 22.75
CA ALA A 267 12.00 12.31 21.59
C ALA A 267 10.67 11.64 21.22
N ARG A 268 9.97 12.19 20.21
CA ARG A 268 8.76 11.58 19.66
C ARG A 268 9.14 10.68 18.51
N ARG A 269 9.14 9.38 18.78
CA ARG A 269 9.77 8.38 17.91
C ARG A 269 8.78 7.47 17.18
N ARG A 270 7.51 7.88 17.10
CA ARG A 270 6.47 7.19 16.36
C ARG A 270 5.74 8.16 15.43
N LEU A 271 5.77 7.85 14.14
CA LEU A 271 5.01 8.53 13.10
C LEU A 271 3.58 8.00 13.05
N VAL A 272 2.62 8.92 13.01
CA VAL A 272 1.18 8.61 12.97
C VAL A 272 0.57 9.01 11.63
N SER A 273 1.06 10.09 11.03
CA SER A 273 0.56 10.59 9.75
C SER A 273 1.69 11.24 8.96
N SER A 274 1.53 11.27 7.65
CA SER A 274 2.52 11.68 6.67
C SER A 274 1.82 12.48 5.57
N SER A 275 2.47 13.54 5.09
CA SER A 275 1.98 14.29 3.93
C SER A 275 3.13 15.00 3.22
N VAL A 276 3.07 15.04 1.90
CA VAL A 276 3.99 15.84 1.08
C VAL A 276 3.53 17.29 1.09
N VAL A 277 4.46 18.22 1.31
CA VAL A 277 4.22 19.64 1.11
C VAL A 277 4.52 19.96 -0.36
N PRO A 278 3.52 20.37 -1.16
CA PRO A 278 3.74 20.71 -2.56
C PRO A 278 4.80 21.81 -2.71
N GLY A 279 5.76 21.62 -3.61
CA GLY A 279 6.82 22.58 -3.88
C GLY A 279 7.63 22.23 -5.12
N ASP A 280 8.33 23.21 -5.68
CA ASP A 280 8.98 23.09 -6.99
C ASP A 280 10.47 22.70 -6.92
N ARG A 281 11.13 22.85 -5.76
CA ARG A 281 12.60 22.77 -5.64
C ARG A 281 13.09 21.69 -4.69
N SER A 282 12.55 21.64 -3.49
CA SER A 282 12.83 20.61 -2.50
C SER A 282 11.60 19.76 -2.27
N VAL A 283 11.84 18.49 -1.95
CA VAL A 283 10.78 17.61 -1.49
C VAL A 283 10.57 17.88 -0.01
N LEU A 284 9.69 18.83 0.30
CA LEU A 284 9.28 19.08 1.68
C LEU A 284 8.22 18.05 2.08
N TRP A 285 8.39 17.53 3.29
CA TRP A 285 7.50 16.52 3.85
C TRP A 285 7.16 16.86 5.30
N THR A 286 5.92 16.64 5.66
CA THR A 286 5.41 16.82 7.02
C THR A 286 5.01 15.48 7.63
N GLY A 287 5.41 15.27 8.88
CA GLY A 287 4.97 14.13 9.68
C GLY A 287 4.37 14.57 11.00
N ILE A 288 3.34 13.85 11.45
CA ILE A 288 2.81 13.98 12.81
C ILE A 288 3.42 12.86 13.66
N PHE A 289 4.16 13.24 14.68
CA PHE A 289 4.87 12.35 15.59
C PHE A 289 4.21 12.33 16.96
N THR A 290 4.30 11.20 17.64
CA THR A 290 3.82 11.00 19.02
C THR A 290 4.85 10.24 19.84
N ASP A 291 4.72 10.34 21.16
CA ASP A 291 5.38 9.41 22.09
C ASP A 291 4.47 8.19 22.35
N HIS A 292 5.06 7.07 22.78
CA HIS A 292 4.32 5.86 23.12
C HIS A 292 3.40 6.12 24.32
N GLY A 293 2.07 6.06 24.10
CA GLY A 293 1.09 6.04 25.17
C GLY A 293 0.62 7.41 25.69
N THR A 294 1.05 8.52 25.09
CA THR A 294 0.49 9.86 25.35
C THR A 294 -0.35 10.35 24.16
N THR A 295 -1.16 11.38 24.39
CA THR A 295 -1.90 12.10 23.33
C THR A 295 -1.11 13.27 22.74
N ASP A 296 0.13 13.48 23.19
CA ASP A 296 0.92 14.65 22.81
C ASP A 296 1.57 14.43 21.45
N THR A 297 1.08 15.19 20.46
CA THR A 297 1.56 15.11 19.08
C THR A 297 2.35 16.36 18.70
N GLU A 298 3.31 16.18 17.80
CA GLU A 298 4.04 17.29 17.18
C GLU A 298 4.09 17.13 15.66
N LEU A 299 4.06 18.27 14.98
CA LEU A 299 4.25 18.38 13.55
C LEU A 299 5.70 18.74 13.28
N ALA A 300 6.40 17.92 12.49
CA ALA A 300 7.73 18.23 12.00
C ALA A 300 7.72 18.35 10.47
N VAL A 301 8.52 19.29 9.96
CA VAL A 301 8.73 19.50 8.53
C VAL A 301 10.18 19.17 8.21
N PHE A 302 10.39 18.30 7.23
CA PHE A 302 11.71 17.89 6.76
C PHE A 302 11.87 18.21 5.28
N ASP A 303 13.08 18.61 4.89
CA ASP A 303 13.51 18.46 3.50
C ASP A 303 14.04 17.03 3.32
N ILE A 304 13.29 16.21 2.58
CA ILE A 304 13.61 14.80 2.33
C ILE A 304 14.22 14.60 0.93
N SER A 305 14.65 15.68 0.28
CA SER A 305 15.32 15.59 -1.02
C SER A 305 16.54 14.67 -0.92
N PRO A 306 16.71 13.70 -1.85
CA PRO A 306 17.87 12.83 -1.82
C PRO A 306 19.17 13.64 -1.83
N PRO A 307 20.16 13.28 -0.99
CA PRO A 307 21.41 14.03 -0.92
C PRO A 307 22.15 14.02 -2.26
N SER A 308 22.82 15.13 -2.58
CA SER A 308 23.60 15.30 -3.82
C SER A 308 24.81 14.37 -3.93
N HIS A 309 25.26 13.79 -2.82
CA HIS A 309 26.38 12.85 -2.77
C HIS A 309 25.88 11.42 -2.53
N THR A 310 26.17 10.52 -3.47
CA THR A 310 25.92 9.09 -3.35
C THR A 310 26.95 8.45 -2.42
N ASN A 311 26.87 8.71 -1.12
CA ASN A 311 27.47 7.78 -0.18
C ASN A 311 26.63 6.49 -0.25
N SER A 312 27.27 5.33 -0.28
CA SER A 312 26.57 4.05 -0.23
C SER A 312 26.03 3.81 1.19
N TYR A 313 25.04 4.60 1.61
CA TYR A 313 24.43 4.44 2.92
C TYR A 313 23.47 3.25 2.85
N ARG A 314 23.95 2.09 3.32
CA ARG A 314 23.07 0.96 3.57
C ARG A 314 22.25 1.27 4.81
N ASP A 315 20.94 1.16 4.71
CA ASP A 315 20.09 1.28 5.89
C ASP A 315 20.41 0.13 6.88
N PRO A 316 20.55 0.41 8.19
CA PRO A 316 20.88 -0.61 9.16
C PRO A 316 19.69 -1.51 9.53
N ASP A 317 18.45 -1.06 9.33
CA ASP A 317 17.23 -1.77 9.74
C ASP A 317 16.58 -2.52 8.57
N PHE A 318 16.90 -2.15 7.32
CA PHE A 318 16.38 -2.78 6.09
C PHE A 318 17.50 -3.27 5.18
N ILE A 319 17.31 -4.41 4.51
CA ILE A 319 18.28 -4.98 3.59
C ILE A 319 17.66 -5.44 2.28
N PHE A 320 18.39 -5.23 1.19
CA PHE A 320 18.08 -5.81 -0.10
C PHE A 320 18.42 -7.30 -0.13
N LYS A 321 17.45 -8.12 -0.51
CA LYS A 321 17.56 -9.57 -0.70
C LYS A 321 17.18 -9.91 -2.14
N ASP A 322 17.98 -10.79 -2.73
CA ASP A 322 17.85 -11.19 -4.12
C ASP A 322 18.15 -12.68 -4.23
N THR A 323 17.09 -13.49 -4.29
CA THR A 323 17.21 -14.94 -4.43
C THR A 323 17.01 -15.33 -5.89
N LYS A 324 17.79 -16.32 -6.36
CA LYS A 324 17.57 -16.90 -7.68
C LYS A 324 16.23 -17.63 -7.68
N GLU A 325 15.47 -17.49 -8.75
CA GLU A 325 14.27 -18.28 -8.96
C GLU A 325 14.67 -19.76 -9.11
N THR A 326 14.28 -20.60 -8.16
CA THR A 326 14.49 -22.05 -8.28
C THR A 326 13.53 -22.55 -9.34
N GLN A 327 14.04 -22.99 -10.51
CA GLN A 327 13.20 -23.69 -11.47
C GLN A 327 12.64 -24.94 -10.80
N VAL A 328 11.35 -24.94 -10.48
CA VAL A 328 10.64 -26.16 -10.11
C VAL A 328 10.64 -27.02 -11.37
N GLY A 329 11.58 -27.96 -11.41
CA GLY A 329 11.71 -28.90 -12.52
C GLY A 329 10.37 -29.58 -12.76
N THR A 330 9.87 -29.45 -13.98
CA THR A 330 8.75 -30.21 -14.51
C THR A 330 9.14 -31.69 -14.47
N LYS A 331 8.92 -32.37 -13.34
CA LYS A 331 8.94 -33.83 -13.30
C LYS A 331 7.71 -34.28 -14.08
N GLY A 332 7.96 -34.78 -15.28
CA GLY A 332 6.93 -35.30 -16.18
C GLY A 332 6.03 -36.30 -15.47
N ARG A 333 4.71 -36.09 -15.62
CA ARG A 333 3.73 -37.15 -15.49
C ARG A 333 3.97 -38.13 -16.64
N LYS A 334 4.51 -39.31 -16.32
CA LYS A 334 4.08 -40.54 -16.98
C LYS A 334 2.87 -41.07 -16.23
#